data_AF-A0A9W9IFE5-F1
#
_entry.id   AF-A0A9W9IFE5-F1
#
_cell.length_a   1.000
_cell.length_b   1.000
_cell.length_c   1.000
_cell.angle_alpha   90.00
_cell.angle_beta   90.00
_cell.angle_gamma   90.00
#
_symmetry.space_group_name_H-M   'P 1'
#
loop_
_entity.id
_entity.type
_entity.pdbx_description
1 polymer ?
#
loop_
_entity_poly.entity_id
_entity_poly.type
_entity_poly.pdbx_seq_one_letter_code
_entity_poly.pdbx_strand_id
1 'polypeptide(L)'
;MRSLVEPEDLLFSANSLLCNLLNDWNLQYGLGSIENSVYHTAWVSMVLKNDEWAFPECFEFLVNSQREDGSWGNTASAVDQICNGLASLLAIQRHLRGPVNHSEAGRDDLQRRSNRAIQFIRATLSEWNIQSYDETLPIGFELWFPVLLELLEKEGLVFEVPGIDRILKIREAKLSKFSIEDLYGEKPLSILYSLEAFIGIADFSRLGHHKRLGCIHYSPSATAVYLMEAPDWDEEAEAFLRHIVQLSVAHDRGVPETFPTSFFETSWVLSTLLHYGFSRDELEQDVLQQLQDRLVGHFEDQNGLVGAAESVPPDPDDTAKMLTTLHLLGQSFSPDRMIQRWEGPDHFMVFTGERNASPTANANVLLALVHLSSNGEYSQSIRKCIHFLCRCWWETDGLLHDKWVCQANF
;
A
#
# COMPACT_ATOMS: atom_id res chain seq x y z
N MET A 1 -12.74 -31.85 -17.74
CA MET A 1 -13.46 -31.93 -16.45
C MET A 1 -12.56 -31.26 -15.43
N ARG A 2 -12.91 -30.05 -14.95
CA ARG A 2 -12.27 -29.50 -13.74
C ARG A 2 -12.70 -30.44 -12.61
N SER A 3 -11.75 -30.99 -11.85
CA SER A 3 -12.15 -31.74 -10.65
C SER A 3 -12.87 -30.75 -9.75
N LEU A 4 -14.10 -31.09 -9.38
CA LEU A 4 -14.81 -30.32 -8.37
C LEU A 4 -14.05 -30.58 -7.07
N VAL A 5 -13.59 -29.51 -6.41
CA VAL A 5 -12.99 -29.61 -5.08
C VAL A 5 -14.10 -30.09 -4.15
N GLU A 6 -13.84 -31.15 -3.38
CA GLU A 6 -14.85 -31.70 -2.48
C GLU A 6 -15.13 -30.68 -1.35
N PRO A 7 -16.37 -30.56 -0.85
CA PRO A 7 -16.70 -29.60 0.21
C PRO A 7 -15.86 -29.74 1.49
N GLU A 8 -15.45 -30.96 1.84
CA GLU A 8 -14.57 -31.22 3.00
C GLU A 8 -13.17 -30.59 2.82
N ASP A 9 -12.65 -30.55 1.58
CA ASP A 9 -11.37 -29.90 1.28
C ASP A 9 -11.46 -28.38 1.42
N LEU A 10 -12.63 -27.78 1.13
CA LEU A 10 -12.87 -26.35 1.28
C LEU A 10 -12.96 -25.93 2.75
N LEU A 11 -13.63 -26.72 3.60
CA LEU A 11 -13.69 -26.45 5.04
C LEU A 11 -12.31 -26.56 5.70
N PHE A 12 -11.55 -27.60 5.36
CA PHE A 12 -10.17 -27.75 5.81
C PHE A 12 -9.32 -26.55 5.38
N SER A 13 -9.45 -26.12 4.13
CA SER A 13 -8.71 -24.96 3.61
C SER A 13 -9.09 -23.65 4.30
N ALA A 14 -10.39 -23.42 4.57
CA ALA A 14 -10.87 -22.26 5.30
C ALA A 14 -10.30 -22.22 6.73
N ASN A 15 -10.35 -23.34 7.46
CA ASN A 15 -9.81 -23.43 8.81
C ASN A 15 -8.28 -23.28 8.81
N SER A 16 -7.58 -23.87 7.84
CA SER A 16 -6.13 -23.66 7.68
C SER A 16 -5.79 -22.19 7.44
N LEU A 17 -6.59 -21.47 6.64
CA LEU A 17 -6.39 -20.04 6.40
C LEU A 17 -6.56 -19.22 7.68
N LEU A 18 -7.60 -19.50 8.48
CA LEU A 18 -7.80 -18.81 9.77
C LEU A 18 -6.68 -19.10 10.78
N CYS A 19 -6.23 -20.36 10.84
CA CYS A 19 -5.07 -20.74 11.65
C CYS A 19 -3.81 -19.97 11.23
N ASN A 20 -3.57 -19.84 9.93
CA ASN A 20 -2.42 -19.09 9.42
C ASN A 20 -2.52 -17.60 9.80
N LEU A 21 -3.68 -16.96 9.59
CA LEU A 21 -3.89 -15.56 10.02
C LEU A 21 -3.56 -15.35 11.50
N LEU A 22 -3.99 -16.27 12.37
CA LEU A 22 -3.73 -16.16 13.80
C LEU A 22 -2.25 -16.43 14.16
N ASN A 23 -1.64 -17.45 13.56
CA ASN A 23 -0.26 -17.84 13.83
C ASN A 23 0.76 -16.84 13.31
N ASP A 24 0.49 -16.24 12.15
CA ASP A 24 1.37 -15.27 11.49
C ASP A 24 1.22 -13.86 12.08
N TRP A 25 0.22 -13.63 12.94
CA TRP A 25 0.01 -12.34 13.60
C TRP A 25 1.03 -12.08 14.71
N ASN A 26 2.09 -11.36 14.37
CA ASN A 26 3.09 -10.90 15.33
C ASN A 26 2.49 -9.89 16.32
N LEU A 27 2.69 -10.10 17.63
CA LEU A 27 2.12 -9.22 18.66
C LEU A 27 2.64 -7.78 18.61
N GLN A 28 3.86 -7.56 18.12
CA GLN A 28 4.45 -6.24 18.02
C GLN A 28 4.16 -5.60 16.66
N TYR A 29 4.41 -6.33 15.57
CA TYR A 29 4.41 -5.78 14.22
C TYR A 29 3.15 -6.11 13.42
N GLY A 30 2.27 -6.95 13.94
CA GLY A 30 1.07 -7.39 13.24
C GLY A 30 1.31 -8.49 12.21
N LEU A 31 0.30 -8.67 11.37
CA LEU A 31 0.23 -9.52 10.18
C LEU A 31 0.30 -8.66 8.91
N GLY A 32 0.88 -9.25 7.85
CA GLY A 32 0.71 -8.80 6.46
C GLY A 32 1.14 -9.89 5.47
N SER A 33 0.33 -10.13 4.44
CA SER A 33 0.58 -11.10 3.36
C SER A 33 0.56 -10.48 1.95
N ILE A 34 0.64 -9.16 1.87
CA ILE A 34 0.71 -8.41 0.61
C ILE A 34 1.97 -8.81 -0.18
N GLU A 35 1.82 -8.93 -1.50
CA GLU A 35 2.92 -9.25 -2.40
C GLU A 35 4.05 -8.22 -2.33
N ASN A 36 5.27 -8.67 -2.67
CA ASN A 36 6.43 -7.80 -2.66
C ASN A 36 6.35 -6.72 -3.73
N SER A 37 6.59 -5.48 -3.30
CA SER A 37 6.68 -4.31 -4.16
C SER A 37 8.12 -4.08 -4.59
N VAL A 38 8.38 -4.15 -5.89
CA VAL A 38 9.70 -3.83 -6.47
C VAL A 38 10.11 -2.41 -6.10
N TYR A 39 9.21 -1.44 -6.22
CA TYR A 39 9.48 -0.04 -5.88
C TYR A 39 9.95 0.13 -4.44
N HIS A 40 9.21 -0.42 -3.47
CA HIS A 40 9.58 -0.29 -2.05
C HIS A 40 10.87 -1.05 -1.73
N THR A 41 11.05 -2.24 -2.33
CA THR A 41 12.27 -3.03 -2.18
C THR A 41 13.50 -2.29 -2.72
N ALA A 42 13.36 -1.53 -3.81
CA ALA A 42 14.41 -0.66 -4.34
C ALA A 42 14.86 0.38 -3.32
N TRP A 43 13.94 1.08 -2.68
CA TRP A 43 14.27 2.04 -1.63
C TRP A 43 14.97 1.40 -0.43
N VAL A 44 14.47 0.26 0.07
CA VAL A 44 15.09 -0.46 1.19
C VAL A 44 16.50 -0.94 0.84
N SER A 45 16.74 -1.39 -0.39
CA SER A 45 18.06 -1.87 -0.84
C SER A 45 19.15 -0.79 -0.86
N MET A 46 18.77 0.50 -0.83
CA MET A 46 19.70 1.63 -0.90
C MET A 46 20.16 2.15 0.47
N VAL A 47 19.68 1.55 1.57
CA VAL A 47 20.04 1.99 2.93
C VAL A 47 21.46 1.53 3.29
N LEU A 48 22.30 2.48 3.72
CA LEU A 48 23.65 2.24 4.21
C LEU A 48 23.73 2.43 5.73
N LYS A 49 24.35 1.48 6.43
CA LYS A 49 24.73 1.59 7.84
C LYS A 49 26.25 1.43 7.94
N ASN A 50 26.96 2.46 8.40
CA ASN A 50 28.43 2.44 8.54
C ASN A 50 29.17 2.01 7.25
N ASP A 51 28.80 2.58 6.10
CA ASP A 51 29.36 2.22 4.78
C ASP A 51 29.13 0.74 4.37
N GLU A 52 28.11 0.08 4.92
CA GLU A 52 27.66 -1.25 4.50
C GLU A 52 26.18 -1.23 4.12
N TRP A 53 25.77 -2.02 3.12
CA TRP A 53 24.36 -2.17 2.77
C TRP A 53 23.61 -2.82 3.91
N ALA A 54 22.62 -2.12 4.47
CA ALA A 54 21.87 -2.60 5.62
C ALA A 54 20.90 -3.73 5.26
N PHE A 55 20.47 -3.83 4.00
CA PHE A 55 19.50 -4.83 3.51
C PHE A 55 19.95 -5.42 2.15
N PRO A 56 21.09 -6.14 2.09
CA PRO A 56 21.60 -6.70 0.85
C PRO A 56 20.63 -7.68 0.18
N GLU A 57 19.79 -8.37 0.97
CA GLU A 57 18.80 -9.32 0.48
C GLU A 57 17.74 -8.65 -0.41
N CYS A 58 17.38 -7.40 -0.10
CA CYS A 58 16.48 -6.61 -0.94
C CYS A 58 17.12 -6.28 -2.29
N PHE A 59 18.43 -6.04 -2.34
CA PHE A 59 19.11 -5.84 -3.61
C PHE A 59 19.17 -7.12 -4.45
N GLU A 60 19.41 -8.27 -3.81
CA GLU A 60 19.37 -9.58 -4.46
C GLU A 60 17.98 -9.86 -5.07
N PHE A 61 16.90 -9.58 -4.33
CA PHE A 61 15.53 -9.65 -4.85
C PHE A 61 15.36 -8.83 -6.13
N LEU A 62 15.82 -7.58 -6.15
CA LEU A 62 15.68 -6.69 -7.31
C LEU A 62 16.44 -7.22 -8.52
N VAL A 63 17.68 -7.68 -8.32
CA VAL A 63 18.50 -8.23 -9.41
C VAL A 63 17.85 -9.49 -9.98
N ASN A 64 17.32 -10.36 -9.13
CA ASN A 64 16.66 -11.59 -9.55
C ASN A 64 15.29 -11.36 -10.20
N SER A 65 14.59 -10.29 -9.80
CA SER A 65 13.26 -9.94 -10.33
C SER A 65 13.30 -9.21 -11.66
N GLN A 66 14.48 -8.82 -12.17
CA GLN A 66 14.58 -8.16 -13.47
C GLN A 66 14.29 -9.14 -14.61
N ARG A 67 13.34 -8.79 -15.47
CA ARG A 67 12.99 -9.56 -16.67
C ARG A 67 14.06 -9.44 -17.76
N GLU A 68 14.01 -10.34 -18.75
CA GLU A 68 14.99 -10.37 -19.84
C GLU A 68 15.01 -9.08 -20.68
N ASP A 69 13.85 -8.45 -20.86
CA ASP A 69 13.64 -7.18 -21.56
C ASP A 69 14.17 -5.96 -20.77
N GLY A 70 14.55 -6.14 -19.50
CA GLY A 70 15.06 -5.08 -18.62
C GLY A 70 14.00 -4.47 -17.70
N SER A 71 12.75 -4.90 -17.77
CA SER A 71 11.64 -4.39 -16.94
C SER A 71 11.52 -5.09 -15.58
N TRP A 72 10.69 -4.48 -14.71
CA TRP A 72 10.25 -5.05 -13.44
C TRP A 72 8.75 -4.83 -13.25
N GLY A 73 8.14 -5.60 -12.34
CA GLY A 73 6.75 -5.47 -11.94
C GLY A 73 5.75 -6.01 -12.96
N ASN A 74 4.48 -5.64 -12.79
CA ASN A 74 3.37 -6.12 -13.60
C ASN A 74 3.36 -5.48 -14.99
N THR A 75 3.03 -6.26 -16.03
CA THR A 75 2.90 -5.79 -17.41
C THR A 75 1.58 -5.08 -17.71
N ALA A 76 0.65 -5.03 -16.76
CA ALA A 76 -0.67 -4.42 -16.94
C ALA A 76 -0.66 -2.88 -16.96
N SER A 77 0.38 -2.24 -16.40
CA SER A 77 0.47 -0.79 -16.24
C SER A 77 1.84 -0.28 -16.67
N ALA A 78 1.88 0.55 -17.72
CA ALA A 78 3.10 1.22 -18.15
C ALA A 78 3.65 2.15 -17.05
N VAL A 79 2.77 2.76 -16.24
CA VAL A 79 3.12 3.56 -15.06
C VAL A 79 3.89 2.71 -14.07
N ASP A 80 3.38 1.54 -13.72
CA ASP A 80 4.01 0.67 -12.74
C ASP A 80 5.37 0.20 -13.26
N GLN A 81 5.48 -0.16 -14.54
CA GLN A 81 6.75 -0.58 -15.15
C GLN A 81 7.80 0.54 -15.15
N ILE A 82 7.40 1.78 -15.45
CA ILE A 82 8.29 2.94 -15.42
C ILE A 82 8.73 3.23 -13.98
N CYS A 83 7.80 3.27 -13.02
CA CYS A 83 8.08 3.55 -11.62
C CYS A 83 9.01 2.51 -11.00
N ASN A 84 8.68 1.23 -11.16
CA ASN A 84 9.53 0.12 -10.71
C ASN A 84 10.90 0.15 -11.39
N GLY A 85 10.93 0.41 -12.71
CA GLY A 85 12.16 0.48 -13.49
C GLY A 85 13.09 1.61 -13.04
N LEU A 86 12.56 2.82 -12.82
CA LEU A 86 13.35 3.98 -12.39
C LEU A 86 13.91 3.78 -10.98
N ALA A 87 13.11 3.30 -10.03
CA ALA A 87 13.57 3.04 -8.67
C ALA A 87 14.64 1.91 -8.63
N SER A 88 14.41 0.82 -9.35
CA SER A 88 15.40 -0.28 -9.47
C SER A 88 16.69 0.18 -10.14
N LEU A 89 16.59 1.01 -11.18
CA LEU A 89 17.74 1.57 -11.87
C LEU A 89 18.56 2.48 -10.94
N LEU A 90 17.89 3.33 -10.15
CA LEU A 90 18.55 4.15 -9.14
C LEU A 90 19.30 3.26 -8.11
N ALA A 91 18.66 2.21 -7.62
CA ALA A 91 19.29 1.25 -6.72
C ALA A 91 20.53 0.60 -7.35
N ILE A 92 20.45 0.12 -8.59
CA ILE A 92 21.61 -0.45 -9.31
C ILE A 92 22.74 0.57 -9.45
N GLN A 93 22.44 1.83 -9.77
CA GLN A 93 23.48 2.86 -9.88
C GLN A 93 24.17 3.14 -8.54
N ARG A 94 23.41 3.21 -7.44
CA ARG A 94 23.97 3.39 -6.10
C ARG A 94 24.83 2.20 -5.67
N HIS A 95 24.42 0.96 -5.99
CA HIS A 95 25.21 -0.24 -5.74
C HIS A 95 26.50 -0.30 -6.58
N LEU A 96 26.46 0.16 -7.83
CA LEU A 96 27.66 0.26 -8.67
C LEU A 96 28.69 1.29 -8.14
N ARG A 97 28.22 2.36 -7.47
CA ARG A 97 29.08 3.45 -6.94
C ARG A 97 29.44 3.30 -5.47
N GLY A 98 28.64 2.55 -4.71
CA GLY A 98 28.76 2.42 -3.26
C GLY A 98 29.89 1.47 -2.81
N PRO A 99 29.81 1.00 -1.56
CA PRO A 99 30.79 0.11 -0.96
C PRO A 99 31.07 -1.12 -1.85
N VAL A 100 32.36 -1.43 -2.05
CA VAL A 100 32.80 -2.45 -3.01
C VAL A 100 32.48 -3.86 -2.47
N ASN A 101 31.29 -4.37 -2.80
CA ASN A 101 30.86 -5.73 -2.45
C ASN A 101 30.70 -6.64 -3.67
N HIS A 102 30.99 -6.15 -4.88
CA HIS A 102 30.83 -6.90 -6.13
C HIS A 102 32.18 -7.28 -6.75
N SER A 103 32.28 -8.54 -7.21
CA SER A 103 33.36 -8.97 -8.09
C SER A 103 33.32 -8.21 -9.42
N GLU A 104 34.41 -8.24 -10.19
CA GLU A 104 34.45 -7.62 -11.53
C GLU A 104 33.34 -8.15 -12.43
N ALA A 105 33.14 -9.47 -12.47
CA ALA A 105 32.04 -10.10 -13.21
C ALA A 105 30.66 -9.67 -12.69
N GLY A 106 30.50 -9.45 -11.38
CA GLY A 106 29.27 -8.94 -10.80
C GLY A 106 28.98 -7.50 -11.24
N ARG A 107 30.00 -6.63 -11.29
CA ARG A 107 29.85 -5.26 -11.80
C ARG A 107 29.48 -5.23 -13.28
N ASP A 108 30.09 -6.08 -14.09
CA ASP A 108 29.76 -6.20 -15.52
C ASP A 108 28.32 -6.67 -15.74
N ASP A 109 27.83 -7.60 -14.91
CA ASP A 109 26.43 -8.03 -14.94
C ASP A 109 25.48 -6.89 -14.57
N LEU A 110 25.74 -6.19 -13.46
CA LEU A 110 24.94 -5.03 -13.05
C LEU A 110 24.93 -3.92 -14.11
N GLN A 111 26.05 -3.66 -14.78
CA GLN A 111 26.11 -2.69 -15.87
C GLN A 111 25.25 -3.11 -17.07
N ARG A 112 25.28 -4.40 -17.45
CA ARG A 112 24.39 -4.94 -18.51
C ARG A 112 22.92 -4.82 -18.13
N ARG A 113 22.58 -5.14 -16.88
CA ARG A 113 21.21 -5.02 -16.34
C ARG A 113 20.72 -3.57 -16.35
N SER A 114 21.56 -2.63 -15.92
CA SER A 114 21.32 -1.19 -16.01
C SER A 114 21.05 -0.75 -17.45
N ASN A 115 21.86 -1.21 -18.41
CA ASN A 115 21.71 -0.82 -19.81
C ASN A 115 20.37 -1.32 -20.40
N ARG A 116 19.96 -2.55 -20.08
CA ARG A 116 18.65 -3.07 -20.50
C ARG A 116 17.49 -2.27 -19.88
N ALA A 117 17.58 -1.97 -18.59
CA ALA A 117 16.59 -1.15 -17.89
C ALA A 117 16.43 0.23 -18.55
N ILE A 118 17.54 0.90 -18.86
CA ILE A 118 17.54 2.20 -19.55
C ILE A 118 16.84 2.10 -20.91
N GLN A 119 17.17 1.06 -21.70
CA GLN A 119 16.54 0.84 -23.01
C GLN A 119 15.03 0.63 -22.88
N PHE A 120 14.62 -0.24 -21.95
CA PHE A 120 13.21 -0.52 -21.69
C PHE A 120 12.43 0.72 -21.24
N ILE A 121 12.95 1.46 -20.26
CA ILE A 121 12.30 2.67 -19.72
C ILE A 121 12.15 3.72 -20.82
N ARG A 122 13.18 3.93 -21.65
CA ARG A 122 13.10 4.87 -22.78
C ARG A 122 12.06 4.46 -23.82
N ALA A 123 12.01 3.17 -24.17
CA ALA A 123 10.99 2.67 -25.09
C ALA A 123 9.58 2.88 -24.52
N THR A 124 9.37 2.52 -23.25
CA THR A 124 8.07 2.66 -22.57
C THR A 124 7.65 4.13 -22.44
N LEU A 125 8.58 5.02 -22.10
CA LEU A 125 8.34 6.47 -22.05
C LEU A 125 8.03 7.07 -23.43
N SER A 126 8.52 6.48 -24.52
CA SER A 126 8.20 6.98 -25.87
C SER A 126 6.76 6.69 -26.30
N GLU A 127 6.15 5.66 -25.74
CA GLU A 127 4.76 5.26 -25.96
C GLU A 127 3.82 5.80 -24.87
N TRP A 128 4.39 6.43 -23.84
CA TRP A 128 3.67 7.01 -22.71
C TRP A 128 2.73 8.14 -23.14
N ASN A 129 1.49 8.07 -22.65
CA ASN A 129 0.54 9.17 -22.78
C ASN A 129 -0.02 9.59 -21.42
N ILE A 130 0.57 10.61 -20.79
CA ILE A 130 0.09 11.13 -19.49
C ILE A 130 -1.39 11.56 -19.51
N GLN A 131 -1.97 11.88 -20.68
CA GLN A 131 -3.36 12.35 -20.77
C GLN A 131 -4.39 11.24 -20.55
N SER A 132 -4.04 9.97 -20.75
CA SER A 132 -4.96 8.84 -20.57
C SER A 132 -5.03 8.30 -19.14
N TYR A 133 -4.24 8.82 -18.19
CA TYR A 133 -4.03 8.18 -16.88
C TYR A 133 -4.51 8.99 -15.66
N ASP A 134 -5.52 9.85 -15.79
CA ASP A 134 -6.02 10.66 -14.67
C ASP A 134 -6.57 9.84 -13.47
N GLU A 135 -6.77 8.53 -13.62
CA GLU A 135 -7.46 7.68 -12.63
C GLU A 135 -6.62 6.53 -12.05
N THR A 136 -5.40 6.25 -12.55
CA THR A 136 -4.61 5.07 -12.14
C THR A 136 -3.15 5.38 -11.76
N LEU A 137 -2.84 6.63 -11.42
CA LEU A 137 -1.50 6.97 -10.94
C LEU A 137 -1.28 6.42 -9.52
N PRO A 138 -0.08 5.88 -9.23
CA PRO A 138 0.27 5.48 -7.88
C PRO A 138 0.08 6.58 -6.85
N ILE A 139 -0.11 6.19 -5.59
CA ILE A 139 -0.28 7.10 -4.46
C ILE A 139 0.94 8.05 -4.40
N GLY A 140 0.66 9.36 -4.37
CA GLY A 140 1.69 10.38 -4.28
C GLY A 140 2.58 10.52 -5.52
N PHE A 141 2.25 9.87 -6.65
CA PHE A 141 3.09 9.84 -7.86
C PHE A 141 3.61 11.22 -8.25
N GLU A 142 2.75 12.24 -8.30
CA GLU A 142 3.17 13.59 -8.67
C GLU A 142 4.19 14.23 -7.71
N LEU A 143 4.28 13.73 -6.48
CA LEU A 143 5.17 14.23 -5.43
C LEU A 143 6.52 13.52 -5.43
N TRP A 144 6.59 12.22 -5.69
CA TRP A 144 7.87 11.51 -5.64
C TRP A 144 8.49 11.28 -7.03
N PHE A 145 7.70 11.19 -8.09
CA PHE A 145 8.21 10.88 -9.43
C PHE A 145 9.21 11.92 -9.94
N PRO A 146 8.97 13.25 -9.81
CA PRO A 146 9.97 14.24 -10.20
C PRO A 146 11.28 14.14 -9.40
N VAL A 147 11.20 13.84 -8.09
CA VAL A 147 12.38 13.68 -7.23
C VAL A 147 13.20 12.45 -7.66
N LEU A 148 12.52 11.35 -8.01
CA LEU A 148 13.19 10.16 -8.53
C LEU A 148 13.98 10.44 -9.81
N LEU A 149 13.44 11.26 -10.72
CA LEU A 149 14.15 11.71 -11.92
C LEU A 149 15.37 12.58 -11.57
N GLU A 150 15.23 13.52 -10.64
CA GLU A 150 16.34 14.35 -10.16
C GLU A 150 17.47 13.51 -9.52
N LEU A 151 17.11 12.46 -8.77
CA LEU A 151 18.08 11.54 -8.20
C LEU A 151 18.81 10.75 -9.29
N LEU A 152 18.11 10.27 -10.31
CA LEU A 152 18.73 9.60 -11.46
C LEU A 152 19.62 10.56 -12.28
N GLU A 153 19.24 11.82 -12.40
CA GLU A 153 20.07 12.85 -13.05
C GLU A 153 21.39 13.06 -12.30
N LYS A 154 21.40 13.04 -10.96
CA LYS A 154 22.63 13.04 -10.15
C LYS A 154 23.47 11.77 -10.38
N GLU A 155 22.85 10.68 -10.78
CA GLU A 155 23.54 9.46 -11.25
C GLU A 155 24.01 9.57 -12.72
N GLY A 156 23.78 10.67 -13.41
CA GLY A 156 24.15 10.88 -14.81
C GLY A 156 23.17 10.27 -15.82
N LEU A 157 21.96 9.92 -15.37
CA LEU A 157 20.92 9.30 -16.18
C LEU A 157 19.74 10.26 -16.35
N VAL A 158 19.61 10.83 -17.54
CA VAL A 158 18.50 11.73 -17.88
C VAL A 158 17.47 10.99 -18.73
N PHE A 159 16.20 11.15 -18.36
CA PHE A 159 15.04 10.61 -19.05
C PHE A 159 14.13 11.75 -19.52
N GLU A 160 13.82 11.75 -20.81
CA GLU A 160 12.79 12.63 -21.36
C GLU A 160 11.42 12.02 -21.04
N VAL A 161 10.60 12.73 -20.26
CA VAL A 161 9.26 12.27 -19.88
C VAL A 161 8.22 13.12 -20.60
N PRO A 162 7.52 12.57 -21.61
CA PRO A 162 6.46 13.31 -22.30
C PRO A 162 5.37 13.77 -21.32
N GLY A 163 5.11 15.08 -21.30
CA GLY A 163 4.07 15.68 -20.46
C GLY A 163 4.47 15.90 -19.00
N ILE A 164 5.77 15.89 -18.68
CA ILE A 164 6.29 16.17 -17.33
C ILE A 164 5.78 17.49 -16.73
N ASP A 165 5.60 18.54 -17.54
CA ASP A 165 5.09 19.84 -17.10
C ASP A 165 3.72 19.74 -16.40
N ARG A 166 2.88 18.79 -16.84
CA ARG A 166 1.59 18.53 -16.20
C ARG A 166 1.78 17.97 -14.80
N ILE A 167 2.69 17.00 -14.64
CA ILE A 167 3.00 16.39 -13.34
C ILE A 167 3.55 17.46 -12.40
N LEU A 168 4.49 18.28 -12.87
CA LEU A 168 5.08 19.37 -12.09
C LEU A 168 4.04 20.41 -11.66
N LYS A 169 3.09 20.75 -12.53
CA LYS A 169 1.98 21.66 -12.18
C LYS A 169 1.06 21.07 -11.11
N ILE A 170 0.75 19.77 -11.17
CA ILE A 170 -0.05 19.10 -10.13
C ILE A 170 0.73 19.06 -8.81
N ARG A 171 2.04 18.75 -8.86
CA ARG A 171 2.95 18.80 -7.72
C ARG A 171 2.92 20.17 -7.05
N GLU A 172 3.14 21.24 -7.81
CA GLU A 172 3.12 22.61 -7.31
C GLU A 172 1.77 22.95 -6.66
N ALA A 173 0.66 22.61 -7.33
CA ALA A 173 -0.67 22.83 -6.78
C ALA A 173 -0.92 22.06 -5.47
N LYS A 174 -0.42 20.82 -5.34
CA LYS A 174 -0.53 20.04 -4.09
C LYS A 174 0.36 20.61 -2.98
N LEU A 175 1.62 20.91 -3.28
CA LEU A 175 2.55 21.50 -2.32
C LEU A 175 2.12 22.91 -1.88
N SER A 176 1.41 23.67 -2.72
CA SER A 176 0.87 24.98 -2.33
C SER A 176 -0.22 24.94 -1.25
N LYS A 177 -0.80 23.76 -0.98
CA LYS A 177 -1.88 23.58 -0.01
C LYS A 177 -1.41 23.37 1.43
N PHE A 178 -0.12 23.13 1.65
CA PHE A 178 0.44 22.96 2.99
C PHE A 178 1.86 23.53 3.06
N SER A 179 2.29 23.92 4.25
CA SER A 179 3.67 24.35 4.51
C SER A 179 4.52 23.13 4.81
N ILE A 180 5.81 23.13 4.45
CA ILE A 180 6.75 22.10 4.90
C ILE A 180 6.73 21.93 6.44
N GLU A 181 6.42 23.00 7.18
CA GLU A 181 6.28 22.94 8.64
C GLU A 181 5.13 22.05 9.11
N ASP A 182 4.09 21.87 8.30
CA ASP A 182 2.97 20.99 8.64
C ASP A 182 3.40 19.51 8.68
N LEU A 183 4.47 19.12 7.95
CA LEU A 183 5.06 17.77 8.04
C LEU A 183 5.62 17.48 9.42
N TYR A 184 6.09 18.50 10.15
CA TYR A 184 6.68 18.32 11.47
C TYR A 184 5.65 18.44 12.61
N GLY A 185 4.38 18.70 12.27
CA GLY A 185 3.31 18.79 13.24
C GLY A 185 3.08 17.49 14.02
N GLU A 186 2.34 17.56 15.12
CA GLU A 186 2.01 16.38 15.94
C GLU A 186 1.09 15.38 15.21
N LYS A 187 0.25 15.90 14.30
CA LYS A 187 -0.68 15.06 13.52
C LYS A 187 -0.01 14.59 12.25
N PRO A 188 0.07 13.27 11.99
CA PRO A 188 0.64 12.76 10.76
C PRO A 188 -0.23 13.17 9.56
N LEU A 189 0.43 13.62 8.49
CA LEU A 189 -0.18 13.87 7.20
C LEU A 189 -0.07 12.61 6.34
N SER A 190 -1.07 12.33 5.49
CA SER A 190 -1.04 11.17 4.58
C SER A 190 0.14 11.21 3.60
N ILE A 191 0.68 12.40 3.33
CA ILE A 191 1.83 12.60 2.47
C ILE A 191 3.13 11.99 3.04
N LEU A 192 3.17 11.67 4.34
CA LEU A 192 4.28 10.95 4.97
C LEU A 192 4.44 9.52 4.42
N TYR A 193 3.40 8.95 3.81
CA TYR A 193 3.49 7.67 3.08
C TYR A 193 4.54 7.70 1.97
N SER A 194 4.72 8.87 1.34
CA SER A 194 5.61 9.10 0.19
C SER A 194 6.78 10.00 0.58
N LEU A 195 7.52 9.64 1.62
CA LEU A 195 8.55 10.51 2.19
C LEU A 195 9.74 10.74 1.25
N GLU A 196 9.95 9.84 0.29
CA GLU A 196 10.88 10.02 -0.83
C GLU A 196 10.64 11.32 -1.62
N ALA A 197 9.42 11.86 -1.62
CA ALA A 197 9.07 13.12 -2.26
C ALA A 197 9.76 14.36 -1.66
N PHE A 198 10.33 14.23 -0.46
CA PHE A 198 10.89 15.32 0.32
C PHE A 198 12.40 15.23 0.52
N ILE A 199 13.07 14.30 -0.16
CA ILE A 199 14.53 14.22 -0.18
C ILE A 199 15.10 15.55 -0.66
N GLY A 200 16.03 16.12 0.12
CA GLY A 200 16.62 17.43 -0.14
C GLY A 200 15.71 18.64 0.12
N ILE A 201 14.50 18.43 0.65
CA ILE A 201 13.53 19.49 0.97
C ILE A 201 13.20 19.52 2.47
N ALA A 202 12.89 18.36 3.06
CA ALA A 202 12.52 18.26 4.48
C ALA A 202 13.75 18.10 5.39
N ASP A 203 13.59 18.50 6.64
CA ASP A 203 14.50 18.20 7.74
C ASP A 203 14.08 16.89 8.42
N PHE A 204 14.74 15.81 8.03
CA PHE A 204 14.42 14.46 8.50
C PHE A 204 14.72 14.24 9.99
N SER A 205 15.55 15.09 10.61
CA SER A 205 15.79 15.04 12.06
C SER A 205 14.52 15.34 12.89
N ARG A 206 13.54 16.00 12.27
CA ARG A 206 12.26 16.40 12.88
C ARG A 206 11.12 15.44 12.57
N LEU A 207 11.37 14.26 12.00
CA LEU A 207 10.31 13.33 11.58
C LEU A 207 10.22 12.05 12.41
N GLY A 208 11.20 11.78 13.29
CA GLY A 208 11.23 10.55 14.09
C GLY A 208 10.01 10.35 15.00
N HIS A 209 9.31 11.42 15.39
CA HIS A 209 8.09 11.34 16.22
C HIS A 209 6.86 10.79 15.47
N HIS A 210 6.91 10.74 14.14
CA HIS A 210 5.84 10.13 13.32
C HIS A 210 5.93 8.62 13.26
N LYS A 211 7.05 8.03 13.66
CA LYS A 211 7.20 6.58 13.68
C LYS A 211 6.16 5.94 14.59
N ARG A 212 5.67 4.78 14.17
CA ARG A 212 4.87 3.87 15.00
C ARG A 212 5.45 2.48 14.80
N LEU A 213 5.97 1.88 15.86
CA LEU A 213 6.65 0.57 15.82
C LEU A 213 7.78 0.56 14.78
N GLY A 214 8.59 1.60 14.77
CA GLY A 214 9.70 1.79 13.82
C GLY A 214 9.32 2.26 12.42
N CYS A 215 8.05 2.12 12.01
CA CYS A 215 7.62 2.46 10.67
C CYS A 215 7.16 3.91 10.54
N ILE A 216 7.56 4.61 9.47
CA ILE A 216 6.96 5.87 9.06
C ILE A 216 5.74 5.57 8.20
N HIS A 217 4.55 5.91 8.73
CA HIS A 217 3.28 5.89 8.01
C HIS A 217 3.05 4.59 7.20
N TYR A 218 3.31 3.43 7.84
CA TYR A 218 3.10 2.08 7.30
C TYR A 218 3.79 1.81 5.93
N SER A 219 4.76 2.64 5.55
CA SER A 219 5.46 2.59 4.26
C SER A 219 6.92 2.15 4.41
N PRO A 220 7.32 1.00 3.83
CA PRO A 220 8.72 0.59 3.82
C PRO A 220 9.65 1.56 3.08
N SER A 221 9.22 2.17 1.97
CA SER A 221 10.05 3.15 1.24
C SER A 221 10.26 4.42 2.06
N ALA A 222 9.20 4.96 2.68
CA ALA A 222 9.31 6.13 3.54
C ALA A 222 10.24 5.88 4.73
N THR A 223 10.15 4.69 5.33
CA THR A 223 11.00 4.28 6.45
C THR A 223 12.46 4.12 6.01
N ALA A 224 12.71 3.56 4.82
CA ALA A 224 14.05 3.47 4.25
C ALA A 224 14.65 4.86 3.98
N VAL A 225 13.86 5.77 3.39
CA VAL A 225 14.31 7.15 3.15
C VAL A 225 14.59 7.87 4.46
N TYR A 226 13.75 7.67 5.48
CA TYR A 226 14.03 8.21 6.81
C TYR A 226 15.38 7.73 7.35
N LEU A 227 15.71 6.44 7.23
CA LEU A 227 17.03 5.93 7.63
C LEU A 227 18.20 6.48 6.79
N MET A 228 17.97 6.80 5.52
CA MET A 228 18.99 7.37 4.64
C MET A 228 19.27 8.85 4.91
N GLU A 229 18.25 9.61 5.29
CA GLU A 229 18.31 11.08 5.37
C GLU A 229 18.34 11.62 6.80
N ALA A 230 17.94 10.82 7.80
CA ALA A 230 18.05 11.21 9.21
C ALA A 230 19.54 11.30 9.63
N PRO A 231 19.90 12.26 10.50
CA PRO A 231 21.29 12.44 10.91
C PRO A 231 21.81 11.32 11.81
N ASP A 232 20.92 10.69 12.59
CA ASP A 232 21.24 9.63 13.53
C ASP A 232 20.58 8.32 13.09
N TRP A 233 21.30 7.21 13.26
CA TRP A 233 20.77 5.89 12.93
C TRP A 233 19.64 5.49 13.89
N ASP A 234 18.54 4.98 13.33
CA ASP A 234 17.34 4.65 14.08
C ASP A 234 17.13 3.13 14.15
N GLU A 235 17.51 2.54 15.28
CA GLU A 235 17.44 1.09 15.49
C GLU A 235 16.00 0.54 15.44
N GLU A 236 15.00 1.35 15.75
CA GLU A 236 13.59 0.93 15.68
C GLU A 236 13.12 0.81 14.23
N ALA A 237 13.48 1.78 13.38
CA ALA A 237 13.19 1.75 11.96
C ALA A 237 13.94 0.63 11.24
N GLU A 238 15.20 0.37 11.61
CA GLU A 238 15.92 -0.81 11.10
C GLU A 238 15.22 -2.10 11.53
N ALA A 239 14.83 -2.24 12.80
CA ALA A 239 14.17 -3.44 13.30
C ALA A 239 12.86 -3.72 12.57
N PHE A 240 12.08 -2.69 12.26
CA PHE A 240 10.88 -2.79 11.43
C PHE A 240 11.20 -3.32 10.03
N LEU A 241 12.14 -2.68 9.31
CA LEU A 241 12.51 -3.11 7.96
C LEU A 241 13.12 -4.53 7.96
N ARG A 242 13.92 -4.89 8.96
CA ARG A 242 14.44 -6.27 9.11
C ARG A 242 13.33 -7.27 9.34
N HIS A 243 12.31 -6.92 10.12
CA HIS A 243 11.16 -7.78 10.35
C HIS A 243 10.41 -8.10 9.05
N ILE A 244 10.05 -7.08 8.26
CA ILE A 244 9.30 -7.29 7.01
C ILE A 244 10.12 -8.06 5.96
N VAL A 245 11.44 -7.86 5.89
CA VAL A 245 12.33 -8.64 5.01
C VAL A 245 12.38 -10.11 5.43
N GLN A 246 12.35 -10.38 6.74
CA GLN A 246 12.35 -11.75 7.28
C GLN A 246 11.01 -12.47 7.08
N LEU A 247 9.88 -11.77 7.17
CA LEU A 247 8.57 -12.35 6.82
C LEU A 247 8.54 -12.80 5.34
N SER A 248 9.22 -12.04 4.49
CA SER A 248 9.25 -12.26 3.04
C SER A 248 10.21 -13.36 2.59
N VAL A 249 10.78 -14.15 3.50
CA VAL A 249 11.72 -15.24 3.16
C VAL A 249 11.09 -16.29 2.23
N ALA A 250 9.78 -16.54 2.37
CA ALA A 250 9.03 -17.41 1.46
C ALA A 250 8.79 -16.80 0.07
N HIS A 251 9.03 -15.49 -0.09
CA HIS A 251 8.75 -14.70 -1.28
C HIS A 251 10.00 -13.94 -1.76
N ASP A 252 11.17 -14.58 -1.70
CA ASP A 252 12.44 -14.03 -2.21
C ASP A 252 12.96 -12.76 -1.50
N ARG A 253 12.51 -12.47 -0.28
CA ARG A 253 13.03 -11.41 0.61
C ARG A 253 12.87 -9.96 0.10
N GLY A 254 11.86 -9.72 -0.74
CA GLY A 254 11.37 -8.37 -1.02
C GLY A 254 10.63 -7.76 0.19
N VAL A 255 10.05 -6.58 0.01
CA VAL A 255 9.12 -5.97 1.00
C VAL A 255 7.82 -5.55 0.31
N PRO A 256 6.68 -5.56 1.02
CA PRO A 256 5.40 -5.09 0.45
C PRO A 256 5.38 -3.57 0.29
N GLU A 257 4.34 -3.04 -0.37
CA GLU A 257 4.12 -1.59 -0.45
C GLU A 257 3.61 -0.99 0.86
N THR A 258 2.92 -1.79 1.67
CA THR A 258 2.38 -1.37 2.97
C THR A 258 2.46 -2.53 3.96
N PHE A 259 2.79 -2.20 5.21
CA PHE A 259 2.80 -3.15 6.31
C PHE A 259 2.71 -2.40 7.66
N PRO A 260 1.95 -2.89 8.64
CA PRO A 260 1.10 -4.09 8.60
C PRO A 260 -0.31 -3.84 8.04
N THR A 261 -1.04 -4.93 7.79
CA THR A 261 -2.42 -4.96 7.22
C THR A 261 -3.33 -5.93 7.97
N SER A 262 -3.09 -6.08 9.27
CA SER A 262 -3.65 -7.16 10.07
C SER A 262 -5.17 -7.15 10.18
N PHE A 263 -5.76 -5.96 10.36
CA PHE A 263 -7.21 -5.80 10.48
C PHE A 263 -7.89 -5.81 9.12
N PHE A 264 -7.24 -5.25 8.09
CA PHE A 264 -7.68 -5.38 6.70
C PHE A 264 -7.77 -6.87 6.30
N GLU A 265 -6.68 -7.61 6.37
CA GLU A 265 -6.66 -9.02 5.91
C GLU A 265 -7.63 -9.89 6.71
N THR A 266 -7.62 -9.76 8.04
CA THR A 266 -8.47 -10.58 8.90
C THR A 266 -9.95 -10.30 8.67
N SER A 267 -10.34 -9.02 8.54
CA SER A 267 -11.73 -8.67 8.32
C SER A 267 -12.20 -9.05 6.91
N TRP A 268 -11.35 -8.92 5.87
CA TRP A 268 -11.68 -9.36 4.52
C TRP A 268 -11.81 -10.87 4.41
N VAL A 269 -10.89 -11.63 5.00
CA VAL A 269 -10.95 -13.10 4.98
C VAL A 269 -12.21 -13.59 5.69
N LEU A 270 -12.46 -13.12 6.92
CA LEU A 270 -13.62 -13.56 7.70
C LEU A 270 -14.94 -13.18 7.04
N SER A 271 -15.10 -11.93 6.58
CA SER A 271 -16.33 -11.53 5.88
C SER A 271 -16.53 -12.32 4.59
N THR A 272 -15.46 -12.61 3.83
CA THR A 272 -15.56 -13.42 2.62
C THR A 272 -16.02 -14.84 2.93
N LEU A 273 -15.39 -15.53 3.89
CA LEU A 273 -15.80 -16.90 4.26
C LEU A 273 -17.26 -16.92 4.73
N LEU A 274 -17.65 -16.01 5.62
CA LEU A 274 -19.00 -15.97 6.17
C LEU A 274 -20.06 -15.58 5.12
N HIS A 275 -19.72 -14.73 4.15
CA HIS A 275 -20.65 -14.33 3.09
C HIS A 275 -20.85 -15.44 2.04
N TYR A 276 -19.81 -16.23 1.78
CA TYR A 276 -19.82 -17.27 0.74
C TYR A 276 -20.10 -18.68 1.24
N GLY A 277 -20.79 -18.80 2.38
CA GLY A 277 -21.49 -20.03 2.76
C GLY A 277 -20.88 -20.82 3.92
N PHE A 278 -19.80 -20.36 4.53
CA PHE A 278 -19.31 -20.94 5.78
C PHE A 278 -20.11 -20.41 6.96
N SER A 279 -20.69 -21.30 7.77
CA SER A 279 -21.30 -20.92 9.03
C SER A 279 -20.25 -20.83 10.15
N ARG A 280 -20.53 -20.00 11.17
CA ARG A 280 -19.64 -19.87 12.32
C ARG A 280 -19.39 -21.21 12.99
N ASP A 281 -20.40 -22.06 13.10
CA ASP A 281 -20.35 -23.35 13.81
C ASP A 281 -19.46 -24.39 13.09
N GLU A 282 -19.21 -24.22 11.79
CA GLU A 282 -18.33 -25.10 11.00
C GLU A 282 -16.84 -24.74 11.13
N LEU A 283 -16.54 -23.48 11.46
CA LEU A 283 -15.18 -22.99 11.58
C LEU A 283 -14.56 -23.40 12.92
N GLU A 284 -13.22 -23.48 12.98
CA GLU A 284 -12.48 -23.79 14.21
C GLU A 284 -12.75 -22.72 15.29
N GLN A 285 -13.57 -23.09 16.29
CA GLN A 285 -14.13 -22.13 17.26
C GLN A 285 -13.07 -21.36 18.05
N ASP A 286 -12.03 -22.04 18.51
CA ASP A 286 -10.98 -21.42 19.31
C ASP A 286 -10.19 -20.38 18.50
N VAL A 287 -9.99 -20.61 17.20
CA VAL A 287 -9.30 -19.69 16.29
C VAL A 287 -10.21 -18.52 15.95
N LEU A 288 -11.47 -18.82 15.61
CA LEU A 288 -12.47 -17.81 15.29
C LEU A 288 -12.69 -16.85 16.46
N GLN A 289 -12.79 -17.37 17.68
CA GLN A 289 -12.97 -16.56 18.89
C GLN A 289 -11.77 -15.65 19.14
N GLN A 290 -10.53 -16.14 18.99
CA GLN A 290 -9.33 -15.31 19.19
C GLN A 290 -9.21 -14.21 18.13
N LEU A 291 -9.53 -14.49 16.86
CA LEU A 291 -9.55 -13.48 15.81
C LEU A 291 -10.66 -12.45 16.11
N GLN A 292 -11.86 -12.90 16.48
CA GLN A 292 -12.96 -12.03 16.85
C GLN A 292 -12.61 -11.11 18.04
N ASP A 293 -11.98 -11.65 19.09
CA ASP A 293 -11.57 -10.86 20.26
C ASP A 293 -10.57 -9.77 19.88
N ARG A 294 -9.64 -10.06 18.96
CA ARG A 294 -8.71 -9.04 18.42
C ARG A 294 -9.45 -7.96 17.63
N LEU A 295 -10.40 -8.35 16.77
CA LEU A 295 -11.20 -7.39 15.99
C LEU A 295 -12.04 -6.49 16.89
N VAL A 296 -12.74 -7.08 17.87
CA VAL A 296 -13.57 -6.34 18.84
C VAL A 296 -12.71 -5.39 19.66
N GLY A 297 -11.62 -5.88 20.26
CA GLY A 297 -10.74 -5.06 21.09
C GLY A 297 -10.20 -3.87 20.32
N HIS A 298 -9.69 -4.09 19.10
CA HIS A 298 -9.19 -2.99 18.27
C HIS A 298 -10.30 -2.00 17.87
N PHE A 299 -11.47 -2.49 17.48
CA PHE A 299 -12.59 -1.62 17.09
C PHE A 299 -13.05 -0.72 18.26
N GLU A 300 -13.10 -1.28 19.47
CA GLU A 300 -13.42 -0.53 20.69
C GLU A 300 -12.33 0.46 21.08
N ASP A 301 -11.05 0.05 21.04
CA ASP A 301 -9.89 0.90 21.35
C ASP A 301 -9.78 2.10 20.41
N GLN A 302 -10.16 1.92 19.14
CA GLN A 302 -10.21 3.00 18.15
C GLN A 302 -11.55 3.76 18.13
N ASN A 303 -12.43 3.54 19.11
CA ASN A 303 -13.73 4.21 19.24
C ASN A 303 -14.58 4.09 17.96
N GLY A 304 -14.54 2.91 17.34
CA GLY A 304 -15.37 2.51 16.21
C GLY A 304 -14.92 2.99 14.83
N LEU A 305 -13.69 3.49 14.69
CA LEU A 305 -13.10 3.94 13.42
C LEU A 305 -11.75 3.24 13.24
N VAL A 306 -11.61 2.37 12.24
CA VAL A 306 -10.40 1.55 12.06
C VAL A 306 -9.78 1.75 10.67
N GLY A 307 -8.49 1.49 10.57
CA GLY A 307 -7.76 1.36 9.31
C GLY A 307 -7.16 -0.04 9.19
N ALA A 308 -6.33 -0.26 8.18
CA ALA A 308 -5.79 -1.59 7.87
C ALA A 308 -4.99 -2.24 9.02
N ALA A 309 -4.41 -1.43 9.91
CA ALA A 309 -3.73 -1.87 11.12
C ALA A 309 -3.76 -0.79 12.22
N GLU A 310 -3.27 -1.11 13.43
CA GLU A 310 -3.31 -0.19 14.59
C GLU A 310 -2.59 1.15 14.37
N SER A 311 -1.50 1.14 13.61
CA SER A 311 -0.71 2.34 13.27
C SER A 311 -1.18 3.05 12.00
N VAL A 312 -2.20 2.52 11.32
CA VAL A 312 -2.73 3.05 10.06
C VAL A 312 -3.92 3.95 10.37
N PRO A 313 -3.96 5.20 9.85
CA PRO A 313 -5.10 6.08 10.04
C PRO A 313 -6.41 5.41 9.58
N PRO A 314 -7.52 5.64 10.29
CA PRO A 314 -8.77 5.02 9.93
C PRO A 314 -9.36 5.61 8.66
N ASP A 315 -10.10 4.77 7.94
CA ASP A 315 -10.80 5.14 6.71
C ASP A 315 -12.17 4.42 6.61
N PRO A 316 -13.10 4.90 5.76
CA PRO A 316 -14.45 4.35 5.71
C PRO A 316 -14.52 2.96 5.07
N ASP A 317 -13.53 2.53 4.29
CA ASP A 317 -13.52 1.22 3.64
C ASP A 317 -13.23 0.13 4.68
N ASP A 318 -12.09 0.26 5.38
CA ASP A 318 -11.69 -0.63 6.47
C ASP A 318 -12.72 -0.63 7.60
N THR A 319 -13.24 0.55 7.97
CA THR A 319 -14.28 0.65 9.01
C THR A 319 -15.58 -0.05 8.59
N ALA A 320 -16.03 0.11 7.35
CA ALA A 320 -17.25 -0.55 6.86
C ALA A 320 -17.08 -2.07 6.81
N LYS A 321 -15.92 -2.56 6.37
CA LYS A 321 -15.64 -3.99 6.38
C LYS A 321 -15.54 -4.56 7.78
N MET A 322 -14.86 -3.89 8.70
CA MET A 322 -14.80 -4.30 10.10
C MET A 322 -16.20 -4.44 10.70
N LEU A 323 -17.05 -3.43 10.51
CA LEU A 323 -18.44 -3.44 10.97
C LEU A 323 -19.25 -4.62 10.38
N THR A 324 -19.08 -4.88 9.08
CA THR A 324 -19.73 -6.01 8.40
C THR A 324 -19.26 -7.34 8.98
N THR A 325 -17.95 -7.52 9.15
CA THR A 325 -17.36 -8.74 9.72
C THR A 325 -17.85 -8.97 11.15
N LEU A 326 -17.82 -7.95 11.99
CA LEU A 326 -18.30 -8.04 13.38
C LEU A 326 -19.80 -8.41 13.42
N HIS A 327 -20.62 -7.83 12.54
CA HIS A 327 -22.03 -8.21 12.41
C HIS A 327 -22.22 -9.68 12.04
N LEU A 328 -21.46 -10.17 11.03
CA LEU A 328 -21.50 -11.58 10.62
C LEU A 328 -21.01 -12.53 11.73
N LEU A 329 -20.11 -12.06 12.59
CA LEU A 329 -19.66 -12.77 13.80
C LEU A 329 -20.68 -12.69 14.95
N GLY A 330 -21.80 -11.98 14.78
CA GLY A 330 -22.87 -11.83 15.76
C GLY A 330 -22.64 -10.73 16.78
N GLN A 331 -21.66 -9.85 16.55
CA GLN A 331 -21.46 -8.64 17.35
C GLN A 331 -22.33 -7.50 16.82
N SER A 332 -22.81 -6.64 17.71
CA SER A 332 -23.70 -5.52 17.36
C SER A 332 -23.02 -4.18 17.64
N PHE A 333 -22.54 -3.53 16.58
CA PHE A 333 -21.95 -2.18 16.64
C PHE A 333 -22.71 -1.22 15.73
N SER A 334 -22.80 0.05 16.14
CA SER A 334 -23.44 1.09 15.34
C SER A 334 -22.48 1.67 14.29
N PRO A 335 -22.93 1.91 13.04
CA PRO A 335 -22.16 2.64 12.02
C PRO A 335 -22.13 4.16 12.23
N ASP A 336 -22.77 4.72 13.27
CA ASP A 336 -22.95 6.17 13.43
C ASP A 336 -21.64 6.96 13.42
N ARG A 337 -20.58 6.43 14.02
CA ARG A 337 -19.26 7.08 14.03
C ARG A 337 -18.70 7.22 12.61
N MET A 338 -18.80 6.17 11.80
CA MET A 338 -18.37 6.16 10.40
C MET A 338 -19.17 7.18 9.57
N ILE A 339 -20.49 7.21 9.75
CA ILE A 339 -21.39 8.18 9.09
C ILE A 339 -21.00 9.60 9.47
N GLN A 340 -20.88 9.90 10.77
CA GLN A 340 -20.51 11.24 11.25
C GLN A 340 -19.15 11.70 10.73
N ARG A 341 -18.19 10.78 10.55
CA ARG A 341 -16.81 11.11 10.19
C ARG A 341 -16.60 11.37 8.72
N TRP A 342 -17.25 10.59 7.85
CA TRP A 342 -16.91 10.53 6.42
C TRP A 342 -18.09 10.77 5.47
N GLU A 343 -19.32 10.86 5.95
CA GLU A 343 -20.46 11.14 5.08
C GLU A 343 -20.36 12.57 4.49
N GLY A 344 -20.12 12.64 3.19
CA GLY A 344 -20.10 13.88 2.42
C GLY A 344 -21.48 14.22 1.83
N PRO A 345 -21.55 15.27 0.99
CA PRO A 345 -22.79 15.69 0.35
C PRO A 345 -23.42 14.62 -0.55
N ASP A 346 -22.59 13.92 -1.34
CA ASP A 346 -23.02 12.98 -2.37
C ASP A 346 -22.39 11.58 -2.25
N HIS A 347 -21.34 11.41 -1.45
CA HIS A 347 -20.66 10.12 -1.21
C HIS A 347 -19.91 10.14 0.13
N PHE A 348 -19.38 8.99 0.54
CA PHE A 348 -18.44 8.88 1.67
C PHE A 348 -17.02 9.15 1.19
N MET A 349 -16.35 10.09 1.84
CA MET A 349 -14.99 10.52 1.48
C MET A 349 -13.96 9.67 2.22
N VAL A 350 -12.97 9.11 1.51
CA VAL A 350 -11.87 8.35 2.15
C VAL A 350 -10.90 9.31 2.83
N PHE A 351 -10.49 10.36 2.11
CA PHE A 351 -9.72 11.46 2.68
C PHE A 351 -10.39 12.81 2.45
N THR A 352 -10.25 13.70 3.43
CA THR A 352 -10.71 15.08 3.28
C THR A 352 -9.94 15.79 2.17
N GLY A 353 -10.65 16.27 1.14
CA GLY A 353 -10.04 16.94 -0.01
C GLY A 353 -9.45 16.00 -1.06
N GLU A 354 -9.85 14.73 -1.07
CA GLU A 354 -9.46 13.79 -2.11
C GLU A 354 -9.88 14.26 -3.52
N ARG A 355 -9.01 13.99 -4.51
CA ARG A 355 -9.28 14.36 -5.92
C ARG A 355 -10.30 13.43 -6.56
N ASN A 356 -10.16 12.13 -6.28
CA ASN A 356 -10.99 11.06 -6.82
C ASN A 356 -11.67 10.35 -5.65
N ALA A 357 -13.00 10.20 -5.74
CA ALA A 357 -13.78 9.39 -4.81
C ALA A 357 -13.51 7.89 -5.08
N SER A 358 -13.73 7.03 -4.08
CA SER A 358 -13.57 5.58 -4.23
C SER A 358 -14.93 4.86 -4.35
N PRO A 359 -15.26 4.30 -5.53
CA PRO A 359 -16.35 3.35 -5.69
C PRO A 359 -16.27 2.14 -4.75
N THR A 360 -15.10 1.52 -4.54
CA THR A 360 -15.00 0.33 -3.67
C THR A 360 -15.31 0.66 -2.22
N ALA A 361 -14.77 1.75 -1.68
CA ALA A 361 -15.07 2.20 -0.32
C ALA A 361 -16.55 2.49 -0.14
N ASN A 362 -17.19 3.18 -1.10
CA ASN A 362 -18.62 3.46 -1.05
C ASN A 362 -19.48 2.20 -1.20
N ALA A 363 -19.02 1.19 -1.94
CA ALA A 363 -19.67 -0.12 -2.03
C ALA A 363 -19.60 -0.88 -0.70
N ASN A 364 -18.45 -0.89 -0.02
CA ASN A 364 -18.32 -1.51 1.29
C ASN A 364 -19.14 -0.77 2.36
N VAL A 365 -19.17 0.57 2.34
CA VAL A 365 -20.07 1.36 3.19
C VAL A 365 -21.54 1.02 2.92
N LEU A 366 -21.94 0.90 1.65
CA LEU A 366 -23.31 0.49 1.29
C LEU A 366 -23.64 -0.88 1.87
N LEU A 367 -22.78 -1.87 1.67
CA LEU A 367 -22.96 -3.22 2.20
C LEU A 367 -23.10 -3.21 3.72
N ALA A 368 -22.21 -2.51 4.43
CA ALA A 368 -22.27 -2.39 5.89
C ALA A 368 -23.60 -1.77 6.35
N LEU A 369 -24.02 -0.64 5.76
CA LEU A 369 -25.26 0.04 6.14
C LEU A 369 -26.50 -0.82 5.85
N VAL A 370 -26.51 -1.57 4.73
CA VAL A 370 -27.61 -2.49 4.40
C VAL A 370 -27.67 -3.65 5.39
N HIS A 371 -26.52 -4.25 5.73
CA HIS A 371 -26.47 -5.36 6.70
C HIS A 371 -26.86 -4.92 8.11
N LEU A 372 -26.48 -3.71 8.52
CA LEU A 372 -26.73 -3.20 9.87
C LEU A 372 -28.12 -2.56 10.02
N SER A 373 -28.78 -2.14 8.93
CA SER A 373 -30.08 -1.46 9.03
C SER A 373 -31.20 -2.46 9.30
N SER A 374 -31.89 -2.30 10.43
CA SER A 374 -33.04 -3.17 10.78
C SER A 374 -34.40 -2.53 10.47
N ASN A 375 -34.50 -1.19 10.56
CA ASN A 375 -35.76 -0.45 10.41
C ASN A 375 -35.63 0.76 9.46
N GLY A 376 -34.68 0.73 8.53
CA GLY A 376 -34.47 1.81 7.56
C GLY A 376 -33.82 3.07 8.15
N GLU A 377 -33.22 2.98 9.34
CA GLU A 377 -32.56 4.09 10.05
C GLU A 377 -31.43 4.75 9.24
N TYR A 378 -30.77 4.00 8.34
CA TYR A 378 -29.69 4.50 7.49
C TYR A 378 -30.12 4.73 6.03
N SER A 379 -31.44 4.79 5.75
CA SER A 379 -31.98 4.87 4.39
C SER A 379 -31.42 6.05 3.57
N GLN A 380 -31.14 7.18 4.22
CA GLN A 380 -30.58 8.35 3.54
C GLN A 380 -29.14 8.09 3.07
N SER A 381 -28.29 7.58 3.94
CA SER A 381 -26.89 7.24 3.61
C SER A 381 -26.81 6.08 2.62
N ILE A 382 -27.69 5.06 2.75
CA ILE A 382 -27.83 3.97 1.77
C ILE A 382 -28.18 4.53 0.39
N ARG A 383 -29.19 5.40 0.28
CA ARG A 383 -29.57 6.01 -1.00
C ARG A 383 -28.43 6.84 -1.60
N LYS A 384 -27.65 7.52 -0.76
CA LYS A 384 -26.49 8.29 -1.20
C LYS A 384 -25.44 7.38 -1.84
N CYS A 385 -25.03 6.30 -1.19
CA CYS A 385 -24.10 5.35 -1.78
C CYS A 385 -24.64 4.72 -3.07
N ILE A 386 -25.92 4.34 -3.12
CA ILE A 386 -26.55 3.81 -4.34
C ILE A 386 -26.46 4.82 -5.49
N HIS A 387 -26.87 6.07 -5.26
CA HIS A 387 -26.81 7.11 -6.29
C HIS A 387 -25.38 7.36 -6.76
N PHE A 388 -24.42 7.42 -5.84
CA PHE A 388 -23.00 7.57 -6.16
C PHE A 388 -22.50 6.43 -7.05
N LEU A 389 -22.70 5.18 -6.64
CA LEU A 389 -22.24 4.00 -7.37
C LEU A 389 -22.93 3.87 -8.74
N CYS A 390 -24.23 4.12 -8.82
CA CYS A 390 -24.95 4.15 -10.09
C CYS A 390 -24.43 5.25 -11.02
N ARG A 391 -24.07 6.42 -10.49
CA ARG A 391 -23.45 7.49 -11.28
C ARG A 391 -22.08 7.06 -11.79
N CYS A 392 -21.22 6.51 -10.94
CA CYS A 392 -19.91 6.02 -11.36
C CYS A 392 -20.06 4.97 -12.47
N TRP A 393 -20.95 3.99 -12.29
CA TRP A 393 -21.24 2.99 -13.32
C TRP A 393 -21.75 3.60 -14.63
N TRP A 394 -22.62 4.60 -14.56
CA TRP A 394 -23.20 5.25 -15.74
C TRP A 394 -22.20 6.13 -16.50
N GLU A 395 -21.25 6.73 -15.79
CA GLU A 395 -20.25 7.64 -16.35
C GLU A 395 -18.99 6.89 -16.86
N THR A 396 -18.80 5.63 -16.48
CA THR A 396 -17.66 4.82 -16.93
C THR A 396 -17.97 4.06 -18.22
N ASP A 397 -17.17 4.31 -19.26
CA ASP A 397 -17.14 3.49 -20.47
C ASP A 397 -16.25 2.25 -20.24
N GLY A 398 -16.84 1.14 -19.77
CA GLY A 398 -16.14 -0.13 -19.60
C GLY A 398 -16.11 -0.64 -18.15
N LEU A 399 -14.94 -1.04 -17.65
CA LEU A 399 -14.78 -1.52 -16.28
C LEU A 399 -14.72 -0.34 -15.32
N LEU A 400 -15.42 -0.45 -14.20
CA LEU A 400 -15.37 0.56 -13.15
C LEU A 400 -13.97 0.59 -12.52
N HIS A 401 -13.37 1.78 -12.52
CA HIS A 401 -12.05 2.01 -11.93
C HIS A 401 -12.18 2.49 -10.48
N ASP A 402 -11.26 2.05 -9.64
CA ASP A 402 -11.08 2.58 -8.28
C ASP A 402 -9.63 2.98 -8.08
N LYS A 403 -9.40 4.08 -7.36
CA LYS A 403 -8.04 4.59 -7.09
C LYS A 403 -7.17 3.64 -6.26
N TRP A 404 -7.79 2.68 -5.58
CA TRP A 404 -7.12 1.69 -4.74
C TRP A 404 -6.91 0.35 -5.43
N VAL A 405 -7.57 0.08 -6.56
CA VAL A 405 -7.52 -1.24 -7.22
C VAL A 405 -7.38 -1.06 -8.73
N CYS A 406 -6.25 -1.50 -9.28
CA CYS A 406 -5.94 -1.35 -10.71
C CYS A 406 -6.89 -2.11 -11.65
N GLN A 407 -7.64 -3.11 -11.15
CA GLN A 407 -8.67 -3.82 -11.92
C GLN A 407 -9.78 -4.33 -11.00
N ALA A 408 -11.00 -3.81 -11.15
CA ALA A 408 -12.18 -4.45 -10.61
C ALA A 408 -13.03 -4.97 -11.77
N ASN A 409 -12.97 -6.28 -12.01
CA ASN A 409 -14.04 -6.95 -12.75
C ASN A 409 -15.24 -7.05 -11.80
N PHE A 410 -16.06 -6.00 -11.77
CA PHE A 410 -17.35 -6.02 -11.07
C PHE A 410 -18.39 -6.83 -11.85
#